data_AF-A0A397TDA0-F1
#
_entry.id   AF-A0A397TDA0-F1
#
_cell.length_a   1.000
_cell.length_b   1.000
_cell.length_c   1.000
_cell.angle_alpha   90.00
_cell.angle_beta   90.00
_cell.angle_gamma   90.00
#
_symmetry.space_group_name_H-M   'P 1'
#
loop_
_entity.id
_entity.type
_entity.pdbx_description
1 polymer ?
#
loop_
_entity_poly.entity_id
_entity_poly.type
_entity_poly.pdbx_seq_one_letter_code
_entity_poly.pdbx_strand_id
1 'polypeptide(L)' 'MERDTNALYHTLGVRKNATEEEIKKAYRRLALRFHPDKNPNAADQFKAITHAYEILSDPKKRSVYDKYGEMG' A
#
# COMPACT_ATOMS: atom_id res chain seq x y z
N MET A 1 -10.60 16.75 -10.49
CA MET A 1 -10.41 15.42 -9.89
C MET A 1 -8.95 15.27 -9.59
N GLU A 2 -8.58 15.49 -8.33
CA GLU A 2 -7.24 15.16 -7.85
C GLU A 2 -7.09 13.65 -8.02
N ARG A 3 -6.11 13.23 -8.83
CA ARG A 3 -5.83 11.81 -8.99
C ARG A 3 -5.40 11.32 -7.61
N ASP A 4 -6.15 10.40 -7.01
CA ASP A 4 -5.86 9.81 -5.70
C ASP A 4 -4.62 8.88 -5.78
N THR A 5 -3.47 9.43 -6.17
CA THR A 5 -2.15 8.78 -6.03
C THR A 5 -1.74 8.63 -4.56
N ASN A 6 -2.58 9.08 -3.63
CA ASN A 6 -2.41 8.86 -2.20
C ASN A 6 -3.11 7.60 -1.70
N ALA A 7 -3.93 6.92 -2.52
CA ALA A 7 -4.74 5.78 -2.09
C ALA A 7 -3.88 4.63 -1.53
N LEU A 8 -2.78 4.27 -2.22
CA LEU A 8 -1.88 3.21 -1.75
C LEU A 8 -1.12 3.60 -0.47
N TYR A 9 -0.68 4.86 -0.38
CA TYR A 9 -0.01 5.37 0.83
C TYR A 9 -0.97 5.40 2.02
N HIS A 10 -2.22 5.84 1.82
CA HIS A 10 -3.27 5.80 2.84
C HIS A 10 -3.63 4.38 3.26
N THR A 11 -3.65 3.43 2.32
CA THR A 11 -3.92 2.01 2.60
C THR A 11 -2.88 1.41 3.54
N LEU A 12 -1.61 1.75 3.34
CA LEU A 12 -0.51 1.37 4.23
C LEU A 12 -0.42 2.27 5.48
N GLY A 13 -1.19 3.35 5.55
CA GLY A 13 -1.13 4.33 6.64
C GLY A 13 0.21 5.06 6.71
N VAL A 14 0.87 5.24 5.55
CA VAL A 14 2.16 5.91 5.42
C VAL A 14 2.00 7.19 4.62
N ARG A 15 2.96 8.11 4.72
CA ARG A 15 2.96 9.35 3.95
C ARG A 15 3.49 9.11 2.53
N LYS A 16 3.14 9.97 1.57
CA LYS A 16 3.68 9.93 0.20
C LYS A 16 5.20 10.05 0.11
N ASN A 17 5.83 10.64 1.13
CA ASN A 17 7.28 10.76 1.27
C ASN A 17 7.91 9.60 2.06
N ALA A 18 7.14 8.56 2.39
CA ALA A 18 7.66 7.41 3.11
C ALA A 18 8.73 6.70 2.28
N THR A 19 9.78 6.26 2.98
CA THR A 19 10.85 5.44 2.43
C THR A 19 10.37 4.00 2.30
N GLU A 20 11.07 3.20 1.49
CA GLU A 20 10.79 1.77 1.34
C GLU A 20 10.83 1.04 2.70
N GLU A 21 11.71 1.47 3.59
CA GLU A 21 11.80 0.94 4.96
C GLU A 21 10.51 1.20 5.75
N GLU A 22 9.98 2.43 5.73
CA GLU A 22 8.72 2.81 6.38
C GLU A 22 7.54 2.01 5.81
N ILE A 23 7.47 1.89 4.48
CA ILE A 23 6.45 1.10 3.77
C ILE A 23 6.50 -0.37 4.20
N LYS A 24 7.69 -0.97 4.26
CA LYS A 24 7.89 -2.37 4.68
C LYS A 24 7.55 -2.58 6.16
N LYS A 25 7.87 -1.61 7.02
CA LYS A 25 7.54 -1.63 8.45
C LYS A 25 6.02 -1.55 8.66
N ALA A 26 5.36 -0.66 7.92
CA ALA A 26 3.90 -0.51 7.95
C ALA A 26 3.19 -1.77 7.44
N TYR A 27 3.63 -2.33 6.30
CA TYR A 27 3.12 -3.59 5.75
C TYR A 27 3.21 -4.72 6.78
N ARG A 28 4.38 -4.92 7.42
CA ARG A 28 4.53 -5.96 8.46
C ARG A 28 3.57 -5.77 9.64
N ARG A 29 3.41 -4.53 10.11
CA ARG A 29 2.50 -4.22 11.22
C ARG A 29 1.04 -4.48 10.85
N LEU A 30 0.65 -4.13 9.62
CA LEU A 30 -0.70 -4.32 9.12
C LEU A 30 -0.99 -5.80 8.80
N ALA A 31 -0.03 -6.53 8.23
CA ALA A 31 -0.14 -7.96 7.94
C ALA A 31 -0.36 -8.79 9.21
N LEU A 32 0.28 -8.43 10.32
CA LEU A 32 0.04 -9.06 11.63
C LEU A 32 -1.34 -8.71 12.20
N ARG A 33 -1.83 -7.49 11.94
CA ARG A 33 -3.12 -7.00 12.46
C ARG A 33 -4.32 -7.54 11.66
N PHE A 34 -4.16 -7.65 10.35
CA PHE A 34 -5.14 -8.11 9.38
C PHE A 34 -4.87 -9.54 8.90
N HIS A 35 -4.14 -10.32 9.71
CA HIS A 35 -3.76 -11.69 9.35
C HIS A 35 -5.02 -12.55 9.11
N PRO A 36 -5.12 -13.28 7.97
CA PRO A 36 -6.32 -14.01 7.59
C PRO A 36 -6.70 -15.11 8.60
N ASP A 37 -5.71 -15.64 9.33
CA ASP A 37 -5.89 -16.63 10.39
C ASP A 37 -6.72 -16.12 11.58
N LYS A 38 -6.59 -14.82 11.92
CA LYS A 38 -7.31 -14.20 13.04
C LYS A 38 -8.53 -13.40 12.60
N ASN A 39 -8.52 -12.90 11.38
CA ASN A 39 -9.61 -12.11 10.81
C ASN A 39 -9.86 -12.55 9.37
N PRO A 40 -10.70 -13.57 9.13
CA PRO A 40 -11.02 -14.02 7.77
C PRO A 40 -11.70 -12.93 6.93
N ASN A 41 -12.40 -11.97 7.56
CA ASN A 41 -13.00 -10.82 6.89
C ASN A 41 -12.01 -9.70 6.53
N ALA A 42 -10.76 -9.79 7.00
CA ALA A 42 -9.71 -8.83 6.67
C ALA A 42 -8.99 -9.18 5.36
N ALA A 43 -9.41 -10.22 4.64
CA ALA A 43 -8.83 -10.62 3.37
C ALA A 43 -8.83 -9.48 2.33
N ASP A 44 -9.90 -8.67 2.30
CA ASP A 44 -10.01 -7.51 1.41
C ASP A 44 -9.01 -6.41 1.77
N GLN A 45 -8.88 -6.10 3.06
CA GLN A 45 -7.88 -5.15 3.55
C GLN A 45 -6.46 -5.68 3.32
N PHE A 46 -6.21 -6.96 3.54
CA PHE A 46 -4.91 -7.59 3.32
C PHE A 46 -4.52 -7.53 1.84
N LYS A 47 -5.46 -7.77 0.92
CA LYS A 47 -5.25 -7.56 -0.53
C LYS A 47 -4.87 -6.11 -0.83
N ALA A 48 -5.61 -5.14 -0.30
CA ALA A 48 -5.30 -3.72 -0.52
C ALA A 48 -3.90 -3.35 0.01
N ILE A 49 -3.55 -3.80 1.21
CA ILE A 49 -2.24 -3.59 1.85
C ILE A 49 -1.11 -4.21 1.02
N THR A 50 -1.32 -5.43 0.52
CA THR A 50 -0.35 -6.16 -0.31
C THR A 50 -0.17 -5.46 -1.65
N HIS A 51 -1.25 -5.04 -2.29
CA HIS A 51 -1.22 -4.32 -3.56
C HIS A 51 -0.47 -2.98 -3.42
N ALA A 52 -0.77 -2.22 -2.37
CA ALA A 52 -0.07 -0.98 -2.06
C ALA A 52 1.42 -1.20 -1.81
N TYR A 53 1.78 -2.25 -1.07
CA TYR A 53 3.18 -2.60 -0.86
C TYR A 53 3.87 -2.97 -2.17
N GLU A 54 3.22 -3.73 -3.05
CA GLU A 54 3.82 -4.19 -4.31
C GLU A 54 4.14 -3.04 -5.27
N ILE A 55 3.29 -2.01 -5.31
CA ILE A 55 3.51 -0.80 -6.12
C ILE A 55 4.55 0.10 -5.47
N LEU A 56 4.45 0.35 -4.16
CA LEU A 56 5.28 1.35 -3.46
C LEU A 56 6.68 0.83 -3.08
N SER A 57 6.83 -0.49 -2.92
CA SER A 57 8.12 -1.13 -2.65
C SER A 57 9.01 -1.21 -3.88
N ASP A 58 8.46 -1.07 -5.09
CA ASP A 58 9.26 -1.07 -6.31
C ASP A 58 9.36 0.36 -6.85
N PRO A 59 10.57 0.94 -6.95
CA PRO A 59 10.73 2.32 -7.39
C PRO A 59 10.26 2.57 -8.82
N LYS A 60 10.29 1.57 -9.72
CA LYS A 60 9.73 1.71 -11.06
C LYS A 60 8.21 1.75 -11.01
N LYS A 61 7.56 0.78 -10.32
CA LYS A 61 6.09 0.77 -10.17
C LYS A 61 5.59 2.02 -9.45
N ARG A 62 6.29 2.46 -8.39
CA ARG A 62 6.00 3.70 -7.67
C ARG A 62 6.10 4.90 -8.61
N SER A 63 7.15 4.99 -9.43
CA SER A 63 7.30 6.08 -10.39
C SER A 63 6.18 6.09 -11.43
N VAL A 64 5.76 4.91 -11.92
CA VAL A 64 4.61 4.78 -12.83
C VAL A 64 3.32 5.20 -12.14
N TYR A 65 3.09 4.74 -10.92
CA TYR A 65 1.91 5.09 -10.13
C TYR A 65 1.84 6.58 -9.81
N ASP A 66 2.96 7.21 -9.45
CA ASP A 66 3.03 8.65 -9.18
C ASP A 66 2.78 9.47 -10.46
N LYS A 67 3.22 8.96 -11.61
CA LYS A 67 3.14 9.64 -12.91
C LYS A 67 1.81 9.45 -13.65
N TYR A 68 1.21 8.27 -13.57
CA TYR A 68 -0.02 7.91 -14.29
C TYR A 68 -1.24 7.76 -13.38
N GLY A 69 -1.05 7.53 -12.07
CA GLY A 69 -2.14 7.19 -11.14
C GLY A 69 -2.62 5.76 -11.27
N GLU A 70 -3.55 5.35 -10.41
CA GLU A 70 -4.18 4.00 -10.44
C GLU A 70 -5.12 3.79 -11.65
N MET A 71 -5.33 4.82 -12.47
CA MET A 71 -6.03 4.75 -13.76
C MET A 71 -5.01 4.64 -14.89
N GLY A 72 -4.51 3.42 -15.10
CA GLY A 72 -4.06 2.97 -16.41
C GLY A 72 -5.19 2.19 -17.07
#